data_AF-A0A661I1B2-F1
#
_entry.id   AF-A0A661I1B2-F1
#
_cell.length_a   1.000
_cell.length_b   1.000
_cell.length_c   1.000
_cell.angle_alpha   90.00
_cell.angle_beta   90.00
_cell.angle_gamma   90.00
#
_symmetry.space_group_name_H-M   'P 1'
#
loop_
_entity.id
_entity.type
_entity.pdbx_description
1 polymer ?
#
loop_
_entity_poly.entity_id
_entity_poly.type
_entity_poly.pdbx_seq_one_letter_code
_entity_poly.pdbx_strand_id
1 'polypeptide(L)'
;MTLLSLSLNAYEIPTIHIPTDNRPDIVIFHARSTLVGEQASYIVTWKTVNATDVNITFIGKVALSGSLTITEGEYNRGEIVLKASNHNNSHVDIAVINKHRAGDKATPIHHRRSRY
;
A
#
# COMPACT_ATOMS: atom_id res chain seq x y z
N MET A 1 33.89 29.63 -53.76
CA MET A 1 33.50 29.81 -52.34
C MET A 1 32.45 28.75 -52.01
N THR A 2 32.86 27.68 -51.34
CA THR A 2 31.97 26.64 -50.81
C THR A 2 31.52 27.07 -49.43
N LEU A 3 30.21 27.14 -49.20
CA LEU A 3 29.64 27.43 -47.88
C LEU A 3 29.75 26.16 -47.01
N LEU A 4 30.41 26.29 -45.86
CA LEU A 4 30.44 25.27 -44.82
C LEU A 4 29.07 25.27 -44.13
N SER A 5 28.24 24.24 -44.33
CA SER A 5 27.02 24.06 -43.56
C SER A 5 27.37 23.44 -42.20
N LEU A 6 27.30 24.22 -41.13
CA LEU A 6 27.34 23.71 -39.76
C LEU A 6 25.96 23.09 -39.45
N SER A 7 25.89 21.76 -39.33
CA SER A 7 24.70 21.11 -38.79
C SER A 7 24.64 21.37 -37.29
N LEU A 8 23.63 22.12 -36.84
CA LEU A 8 23.31 22.28 -35.44
C LEU A 8 22.87 20.90 -34.90
N ASN A 9 23.71 20.26 -34.08
CA ASN A 9 23.28 19.10 -33.32
C ASN A 9 22.13 19.55 -32.43
N ALA A 10 20.91 19.12 -32.75
CA ALA A 10 19.76 19.32 -31.90
C ALA A 10 20.10 18.72 -30.53
N TYR A 11 20.11 19.57 -29.50
CA TYR A 11 20.23 19.12 -28.13
C TYR A 11 18.94 18.35 -27.81
N GLU A 12 18.98 17.02 -27.94
CA GLU A 12 17.87 16.18 -27.49
C GLU A 12 17.73 16.39 -25.98
N ILE A 13 16.62 17.02 -25.57
CA ILE A 13 16.29 17.17 -24.15
C ILE A 13 16.12 15.75 -23.60
N PRO A 14 16.76 15.39 -22.47
CA PRO A 14 16.57 14.08 -21.87
C PRO A 14 15.09 13.91 -21.54
N THR A 15 14.46 12.91 -22.15
CA THR A 15 13.07 12.59 -21.83
C THR A 15 13.04 11.99 -20.44
N ILE A 16 12.50 12.73 -19.46
CA ILE A 16 12.24 12.18 -18.12
C ILE A 16 11.10 11.18 -18.25
N HIS A 17 11.42 9.89 -18.19
CA HIS A 17 10.43 8.84 -18.01
C HIS A 17 9.90 8.92 -16.58
N ILE A 18 8.78 9.61 -16.38
CA ILE A 18 8.03 9.53 -15.13
C ILE A 18 7.37 8.15 -15.12
N PRO A 19 7.62 7.30 -14.10
CA PRO A 19 6.94 6.01 -14.00
C PRO A 19 5.42 6.26 -14.04
N THR A 20 4.75 5.79 -15.09
CA THR A 20 3.33 6.08 -15.36
C THR A 20 2.38 5.22 -14.54
N ASP A 21 2.88 4.33 -13.71
CA ASP A 21 2.05 3.49 -12.85
C ASP A 21 1.93 4.08 -11.45
N ASN A 22 0.87 4.85 -11.25
CA ASN A 22 0.49 5.41 -9.96
C ASN A 22 -0.51 4.52 -9.20
N ARG A 23 -0.62 3.23 -9.57
CA ARG A 23 -1.49 2.29 -8.86
C ARG A 23 -0.88 1.97 -7.49
N PRO A 24 -1.63 2.19 -6.40
CA PRO A 24 -1.21 1.76 -5.08
C PRO A 24 -1.14 0.23 -5.03
N ASP A 25 -0.20 -0.30 -4.25
CA ASP A 25 -0.03 -1.74 -4.04
C ASP A 25 0.26 -2.01 -2.56
N ILE A 26 -0.46 -2.96 -1.98
CA ILE A 26 -0.30 -3.42 -0.60
C ILE A 26 0.62 -4.63 -0.60
N VAL A 27 1.92 -4.36 -0.39
CA VAL A 27 2.97 -5.39 -0.43
C VAL A 27 3.11 -6.16 0.88
N ILE A 28 2.69 -5.57 2.00
CA ILE A 28 2.65 -6.23 3.31
C ILE A 28 1.34 -5.84 3.98
N PHE A 29 0.59 -6.82 4.44
CA PHE A 29 -0.46 -6.65 5.43
C PHE A 29 -0.64 -7.97 6.17
N HIS A 30 -0.49 -8.01 7.48
CA HIS A 30 -0.71 -9.22 8.27
C HIS A 30 -0.79 -8.90 9.76
N ALA A 31 -1.29 -9.85 10.53
CA ALA A 31 -1.23 -9.81 11.99
C ALA A 31 -0.44 -11.02 12.50
N ARG A 32 0.28 -10.83 13.60
CA ARG A 32 0.86 -11.93 14.39
C ARG A 32 0.35 -11.83 15.82
N SER A 33 -0.02 -12.96 16.40
CA SER A 33 -0.36 -13.02 17.82
C SER A 33 0.88 -12.81 18.69
N THR A 34 0.71 -12.15 19.81
CA THR A 34 1.71 -11.99 20.86
C THR A 34 1.00 -12.01 22.22
N LEU A 35 1.76 -12.25 23.29
CA LEU A 35 1.29 -12.02 24.64
C LEU A 35 1.85 -10.71 25.17
N VAL A 36 1.03 -9.94 25.87
CA VAL A 36 1.46 -8.79 26.67
C VAL A 36 1.05 -9.09 28.10
N GLY A 37 2.02 -9.54 28.91
CA GLY A 37 1.73 -10.23 30.17
C GLY A 37 1.01 -11.56 29.90
N GLU A 38 -0.16 -11.75 30.51
CA GLU A 38 -1.02 -12.93 30.32
C GLU A 38 -2.15 -12.69 29.29
N GLN A 39 -2.23 -11.50 28.70
CA GLN A 39 -3.29 -11.15 27.77
C GLN A 39 -2.86 -11.32 26.31
N ALA A 40 -3.75 -11.92 25.50
CA ALA A 40 -3.55 -12.02 24.06
C ALA A 40 -3.62 -10.64 23.39
N SER A 41 -2.66 -10.38 22.50
CA SER A 41 -2.56 -9.18 21.68
C SER A 41 -2.11 -9.54 20.27
N TYR A 42 -2.23 -8.60 19.33
CA TYR A 42 -1.88 -8.82 17.94
C TYR A 42 -1.07 -7.65 17.41
N ILE A 43 0.05 -7.94 16.74
CA ILE A 43 0.86 -6.95 16.06
C ILE A 43 0.44 -6.95 14.59
N VAL A 44 -0.25 -5.90 14.16
CA VAL A 44 -0.64 -5.66 12.78
C VAL A 44 0.48 -4.90 12.08
N THR A 45 0.99 -5.43 10.98
CA THR A 45 2.07 -4.81 10.19
C THR A 45 1.61 -4.58 8.76
N TRP A 46 1.93 -3.41 8.20
CA TRP A 46 1.60 -3.05 6.83
C TRP A 46 2.70 -2.28 6.11
N LYS A 47 2.68 -2.39 4.78
CA LYS A 47 3.51 -1.60 3.86
C LYS A 47 2.79 -1.46 2.53
N THR A 48 2.80 -0.25 2.00
CA THR A 48 2.23 0.09 0.69
C THR A 48 3.29 0.73 -0.21
N VAL A 49 3.06 0.64 -1.52
CA VAL A 49 3.85 1.29 -2.58
C VAL A 49 2.90 2.12 -3.43
N ASN A 50 3.34 3.26 -3.96
CA ASN A 50 2.55 4.19 -4.81
C ASN A 50 1.24 4.72 -4.19
N ALA A 51 0.95 4.39 -2.94
CA ALA A 51 -0.15 4.97 -2.18
C ALA A 51 0.26 6.32 -1.58
N THR A 52 -0.69 7.24 -1.51
CA THR A 52 -0.57 8.50 -0.76
C THR A 52 -1.47 8.52 0.47
N ASP A 53 -2.49 7.67 0.48
CA ASP A 53 -3.44 7.54 1.58
C ASP A 53 -3.66 6.07 1.93
N VAL A 54 -3.60 5.77 3.23
CA VAL A 54 -3.83 4.43 3.77
C VAL A 54 -4.79 4.52 4.95
N ASN A 55 -5.79 3.65 4.97
CA ASN A 55 -6.78 3.55 6.03
C ASN A 55 -6.92 2.10 6.46
N ILE A 56 -6.96 1.87 7.78
CA ILE A 56 -7.28 0.55 8.35
C ILE A 56 -8.62 0.68 9.07
N THR A 57 -9.51 -0.30 8.90
CA THR A 57 -10.80 -0.33 9.62
C THR A 57 -10.58 -0.14 11.13
N PHE A 58 -11.53 0.52 11.80
CA PHE A 58 -11.56 0.89 13.23
C PHE A 58 -10.37 1.72 13.79
N ILE A 59 -9.22 1.79 13.09
CA ILE A 59 -8.07 2.64 13.43
C ILE A 59 -8.17 3.98 12.72
N GLY A 60 -8.58 3.99 11.45
CA GLY A 60 -8.64 5.17 10.61
C GLY A 60 -7.40 5.37 9.75
N LYS A 61 -7.05 6.65 9.49
CA LYS A 61 -5.90 6.99 8.63
C LYS A 61 -4.59 6.64 9.34
N VAL A 62 -3.71 5.96 8.63
CA VAL A 62 -2.38 5.54 9.13
C VAL A 62 -1.29 5.98 8.15
N ALA A 63 -0.04 5.87 8.58
CA ALA A 63 1.11 6.07 7.69
C ALA A 63 1.14 5.02 6.57
N LEU A 64 1.85 5.31 5.48
CA LEU A 64 1.97 4.42 4.30
C LEU A 64 2.58 3.05 4.62
N SER A 65 3.33 2.96 5.72
CA SER A 65 3.89 1.73 6.27
C SER A 65 3.91 1.87 7.78
N GLY A 66 3.80 0.76 8.50
CA GLY A 66 3.83 0.80 9.95
C GLY A 66 3.51 -0.52 10.61
N SER A 67 3.48 -0.45 11.95
CA SER A 67 3.06 -1.54 12.81
C SER A 67 2.28 -0.99 13.99
N LEU A 68 1.22 -1.68 14.41
CA LEU A 68 0.41 -1.32 15.56
C LEU A 68 0.08 -2.58 16.37
N THR A 69 0.21 -2.49 17.69
CA THR A 69 -0.28 -3.53 18.59
C THR A 69 -1.73 -3.23 18.94
N ILE A 70 -2.61 -4.21 18.74
CA ILE A 70 -4.04 -4.15 19.10
C ILE A 70 -4.38 -5.26 20.08
N THR A 71 -5.43 -5.05 20.86
CA THR A 71 -5.97 -6.02 21.82
C THR A 71 -6.66 -7.18 21.09
N GLU A 72 -6.88 -8.29 21.79
CA GLU A 72 -7.71 -9.39 21.28
C GLU A 72 -9.15 -8.95 20.96
N GLY A 73 -9.73 -8.05 21.77
CA GLY A 73 -11.06 -7.50 21.51
C GLY A 73 -11.13 -6.73 20.19
N GLU A 74 -10.15 -5.87 19.92
CA GLU A 74 -10.04 -5.16 18.64
C GLU A 74 -9.79 -6.12 17.48
N TYR A 75 -8.90 -7.10 17.67
CA TYR A 75 -8.63 -8.11 16.66
C TYR A 75 -9.87 -8.90 16.29
N ASN A 76 -10.82 -9.12 17.20
CA ASN A 76 -12.04 -9.89 16.97
C ASN A 76 -13.29 -9.06 16.63
N ARG A 77 -13.20 -7.72 16.61
CA ARG A 77 -14.36 -6.82 16.43
C ARG A 77 -15.06 -6.91 15.05
N GLY A 78 -14.35 -7.32 14.01
CA GLY A 78 -14.85 -7.44 12.64
C GLY A 78 -13.72 -7.54 11.62
N GLU A 79 -13.98 -7.50 10.32
CA GLU A 79 -12.91 -7.57 9.32
C GLU A 79 -11.89 -6.44 9.50
N ILE A 80 -10.60 -6.82 9.50
CA ILE A 80 -9.49 -5.88 9.51
C ILE A 80 -9.06 -5.67 8.07
N VAL A 81 -9.43 -4.53 7.50
CA VAL A 81 -9.23 -4.19 6.08
C VAL A 81 -8.27 -3.03 5.99
N LEU A 82 -7.26 -3.14 5.13
CA LEU A 82 -6.41 -2.03 4.73
C LEU A 82 -6.80 -1.59 3.33
N LYS A 83 -7.09 -0.30 3.19
CA LYS A 83 -7.37 0.36 1.92
C LYS A 83 -6.24 1.35 1.62
N ALA A 84 -5.57 1.15 0.50
CA ALA A 84 -4.51 2.02 0.01
C ALA A 84 -4.98 2.72 -1.26
N SER A 85 -4.78 4.03 -1.37
CA SER A 85 -5.16 4.81 -2.56
C SER A 85 -4.09 5.80 -2.99
N ASN A 86 -4.12 6.17 -4.28
CA ASN A 86 -3.29 7.24 -4.81
C ASN A 86 -3.92 8.63 -4.54
N HIS A 87 -3.18 9.70 -4.84
CA HIS A 87 -3.52 11.08 -4.44
C HIS A 87 -4.92 11.55 -4.89
N ASN A 88 -5.36 11.12 -6.06
CA ASN A 88 -6.66 11.47 -6.61
C ASN A 88 -7.72 10.37 -6.38
N ASN A 89 -7.38 9.35 -5.59
CA ASN A 89 -8.23 8.19 -5.29
C ASN A 89 -8.72 7.45 -6.55
N SER A 90 -8.08 7.66 -7.71
CA SER A 90 -8.45 7.04 -8.99
C SER A 90 -8.07 5.55 -9.04
N HIS A 91 -7.18 5.14 -8.15
CA HIS A 91 -6.78 3.76 -7.97
C HIS A 91 -6.76 3.42 -6.49
N VAL A 92 -7.23 2.22 -6.18
CA VAL A 92 -7.35 1.69 -4.82
C VAL A 92 -6.91 0.23 -4.84
N ASP A 93 -6.13 -0.15 -3.84
CA ASP A 93 -5.85 -1.53 -3.50
C ASP A 93 -6.42 -1.85 -2.11
N ILE A 94 -6.83 -3.10 -1.90
CA ILE A 94 -7.52 -3.55 -0.68
C ILE A 94 -6.95 -4.90 -0.24
N ALA A 95 -6.61 -5.01 1.04
CA ALA A 95 -6.19 -6.26 1.66
C ALA A 95 -6.97 -6.50 2.95
N VAL A 96 -7.18 -7.78 3.29
CA VAL A 96 -7.96 -8.21 4.46
C VAL A 96 -7.14 -9.20 5.28
N ILE A 97 -7.12 -9.05 6.60
CA ILE A 97 -6.50 -10.04 7.50
C ILE A 97 -7.43 -11.24 7.66
N ASN A 98 -6.95 -12.41 7.25
CA ASN A 98 -7.66 -13.68 7.39
C ASN A 98 -7.44 -14.25 8.80
N LYS A 99 -8.42 -14.07 9.70
CA LYS A 99 -8.26 -14.42 11.13
C LYS A 99 -8.29 -15.91 11.44
N HIS A 100 -8.85 -16.73 10.54
CA HIS A 100 -9.11 -18.16 10.79
C HIS A 100 -7.90 -19.08 10.64
N ARG A 101 -6.70 -18.52 10.41
CA ARG A 101 -5.48 -19.30 10.29
C ARG A 101 -4.41 -18.72 11.20
N ALA A 102 -3.98 -19.52 12.17
CA ALA A 102 -2.99 -19.14 13.16
C ALA A 102 -1.65 -18.85 12.45
N GLY A 103 -1.22 -17.59 12.46
CA GLY A 103 0.04 -17.15 11.84
C GLY A 103 -0.05 -16.66 10.40
N ASP A 104 -1.26 -16.49 9.84
CA ASP A 104 -1.40 -16.27 8.41
C ASP A 104 -1.21 -14.82 7.96
N LYS A 105 -0.31 -14.68 7.00
CA LYS A 105 -0.17 -13.51 6.13
C LYS A 105 -1.53 -13.14 5.56
N ALA A 106 -1.86 -11.84 5.44
CA ALA A 106 -2.98 -11.49 4.57
C ALA A 106 -2.65 -12.07 3.20
N THR A 107 -3.59 -12.83 2.65
CA THR A 107 -3.56 -13.11 1.23
C THR A 107 -4.02 -11.79 0.60
N PRO A 108 -3.19 -11.08 -0.20
CA PRO A 108 -3.68 -9.94 -0.96
C PRO A 108 -4.78 -10.48 -1.86
N ILE A 109 -6.04 -10.22 -1.50
CA ILE A 109 -7.14 -10.53 -2.39
C ILE A 109 -7.10 -9.39 -3.41
N HIS A 110 -6.41 -9.61 -4.53
CA HIS A 110 -6.47 -8.74 -5.71
C HIS A 110 -7.87 -8.80 -6.32
N HIS A 111 -8.90 -8.32 -5.61
CA HIS A 111 -10.23 -8.21 -6.15
C HIS A 111 -10.66 -6.74 -6.29
N ARG A 112 -10.46 -6.32 -7.54
CA ARG A 112 -11.40 -5.57 -8.38
C ARG A 112 -11.08 -4.07 -8.51
N ARG A 113 -10.53 -3.78 -9.70
CA ARG A 113 -10.56 -2.48 -10.37
C ARG A 113 -11.96 -1.86 -10.23
N SER A 114 -12.15 -0.97 -9.28
CA SER A 114 -13.23 0.01 -9.36
C SER A 114 -12.65 1.25 -10.02
N ARG A 115 -12.82 1.36 -11.33
CA ARG A 115 -12.72 2.65 -12.00
C ARG A 115 -13.94 3.45 -11.53
N TYR A 116 -13.70 4.45 -10.70
CA TYR A 116 -14.60 5.60 -10.61
C TYR A 116 -14.05 6.68 -11.52
#